data_AF-A0A956Y7I6-F1
#
_entry.id   AF-A0A956Y7I6-F1
#
_cell.length_a   1.000
_cell.length_b   1.000
_cell.length_c   1.000
_cell.angle_alpha   90.00
_cell.angle_beta   90.00
_cell.angle_gamma   90.00
#
_symmetry.space_group_name_H-M   'P 1'
#
loop_
_entity.id
_entity.type
_entity.pdbx_description
1 polymer ?
#
loop_
_entity_poly.entity_id
_entity_poly.type
_entity_poly.pdbx_seq_one_letter_code
_entity_poly.pdbx_strand_id
1 'polypeptide(L)'
;MPQDHRPKDQSRQMIVDAILAAGEPLTRTEIARVLRRTKTPHLIALIDKLVEEGYLIRSIVTFKNGVQGYQYDLAEQLKQSLD
;
A
#
# COMPACT_ATOMS: atom_id res chain seq x y z
N MET A 1 3.80 30.14 -7.64
CA MET A 1 5.05 29.36 -7.55
C MET A 1 4.76 28.08 -6.78
N PRO A 2 4.44 26.94 -7.41
CA PRO A 2 4.06 25.75 -6.67
C PRO A 2 5.33 25.07 -6.15
N GLN A 3 5.37 24.84 -4.84
CA GLN A 3 6.48 24.22 -4.14
C GLN A 3 6.68 22.78 -4.62
N ASP A 4 7.91 22.49 -5.02
CA ASP A 4 8.43 21.18 -5.36
C ASP A 4 8.45 20.28 -4.10
N HIS A 5 7.38 19.52 -3.89
CA HIS A 5 7.17 18.66 -2.71
C HIS A 5 7.26 17.16 -3.02
N ARG A 6 8.01 16.70 -4.03
CA ARG A 6 7.76 15.37 -4.62
C ARG A 6 8.62 14.14 -4.26
N PRO A 7 9.44 14.06 -3.19
CA PRO A 7 9.99 12.75 -2.80
C PRO A 7 8.97 11.86 -2.04
N LYS A 8 8.15 12.48 -1.18
CA LYS A 8 7.19 11.76 -0.33
C LYS A 8 5.99 11.26 -1.14
N ASP A 9 5.50 12.06 -2.08
CA ASP A 9 4.40 11.69 -2.96
C ASP A 9 4.80 10.58 -3.94
N GLN A 10 6.06 10.55 -4.41
CA GLN A 10 6.52 9.49 -5.30
C GLN A 10 6.49 8.11 -4.62
N SER A 11 6.97 8.01 -3.37
CA SER A 11 6.94 6.72 -2.65
C SER A 11 5.51 6.27 -2.33
N ARG A 12 4.60 7.20 -2.09
CA ARG A 12 3.17 6.91 -1.89
C ARG A 12 2.52 6.41 -3.17
N GLN A 13 2.72 7.13 -4.27
CA GLN A 13 2.21 6.76 -5.58
C GLN A 13 2.69 5.38 -5.98
N MET A 14 3.99 5.07 -5.78
CA MET A 14 4.52 3.74 -6.06
C MET A 14 3.82 2.62 -5.29
N ILE A 15 3.43 2.84 -4.03
CA ILE A 15 2.70 1.83 -3.24
C ILE A 15 1.28 1.63 -3.80
N VAL A 16 0.60 2.72 -4.14
CA VAL A 16 -0.74 2.69 -4.74
C VAL A 16 -0.70 1.96 -6.09
N ASP A 17 0.25 2.32 -6.96
CA ASP A 17 0.46 1.70 -8.27
C ASP A 17 0.80 0.21 -8.13
N ALA A 18 1.59 -0.17 -7.12
CA ALA A 18 1.94 -1.56 -6.87
C ALA A 18 0.73 -2.42 -6.51
N ILE A 19 -0.19 -1.90 -5.69
CA ILE A 19 -1.42 -2.61 -5.32
C ILE A 19 -2.39 -2.62 -6.50
N LEU A 20 -2.51 -1.50 -7.22
CA LEU A 20 -3.34 -1.40 -8.42
C LEU A 20 -2.91 -2.40 -9.50
N ALA A 21 -1.61 -2.47 -9.79
CA ALA A 21 -1.04 -3.35 -10.80
C ALA A 21 -1.13 -4.83 -10.44
N ALA A 22 -1.16 -5.16 -9.14
CA ALA A 22 -1.39 -6.53 -8.69
C ALA A 22 -2.85 -6.96 -8.88
N GLY A 23 -3.80 -6.03 -8.82
CA GLY A 23 -5.24 -6.32 -8.94
C GLY A 23 -5.82 -7.11 -7.76
N GLU A 24 -5.02 -7.36 -6.72
CA GLU A 24 -5.41 -8.12 -5.53
C GLU A 24 -4.79 -7.51 -4.25
N PRO A 25 -5.38 -7.77 -3.06
CA PRO A 25 -4.84 -7.28 -1.80
C PRO A 25 -3.47 -7.86 -1.48
N LEU A 26 -2.49 -6.99 -1.22
CA LEU A 26 -1.11 -7.38 -0.96
C LEU A 26 -0.76 -7.29 0.52
N THR A 27 0.09 -8.18 1.02
CA THR A 27 0.74 -8.06 2.32
C THR A 27 1.88 -7.03 2.28
N ARG A 28 2.32 -6.54 3.45
CA ARG A 28 3.52 -5.67 3.56
C ARG A 28 4.76 -6.24 2.87
N THR A 29 4.91 -7.57 2.92
CA THR A 29 6.05 -8.27 2.30
C THR A 29 5.92 -8.29 0.78
N GLU A 30 4.72 -8.53 0.25
CA GLU A 30 4.46 -8.49 -1.18
C GLU A 30 4.62 -7.08 -1.75
N ILE A 31 4.10 -6.05 -1.06
CA ILE A 31 4.32 -4.65 -1.44
C ILE A 31 5.82 -4.35 -1.56
N ALA A 32 6.62 -4.73 -0.54
CA ALA A 32 8.07 -4.54 -0.60
C ALA A 32 8.72 -5.26 -1.79
N ARG A 33 8.28 -6.49 -2.10
CA ARG A 33 8.76 -7.27 -3.25
C ARG A 33 8.40 -6.63 -4.58
N VAL A 34 7.16 -6.19 -4.76
CA VAL A 34 6.70 -5.50 -5.98
C VAL A 34 7.51 -4.23 -6.21
N LEU A 35 7.76 -3.47 -5.14
CA LEU A 35 8.59 -2.26 -5.18
C LEU A 35 10.09 -2.53 -5.34
N ARG A 36 10.52 -3.80 -5.35
CA ARG A 36 11.94 -4.22 -5.33
C ARG A 36 12.72 -3.53 -4.20
N ARG A 37 12.09 -3.35 -3.04
CA ARG A 37 12.67 -2.69 -1.86
C ARG A 37 12.73 -3.65 -0.68
N THR A 38 13.69 -3.41 0.20
CA THR A 38 13.72 -4.09 1.51
C THR A 38 12.55 -3.60 2.35
N LYS A 39 11.92 -4.52 3.09
CA LYS A 39 10.91 -4.20 4.09
C LYS A 39 11.57 -3.45 5.26
N THR A 40 11.53 -2.13 5.21
CA THR A 40 12.07 -1.26 6.27
C THR A 40 10.95 -0.73 7.17
N PRO A 41 11.24 -0.32 8.42
CA PRO A 41 10.27 0.36 9.28
C PRO A 41 9.65 1.59 8.62
N HIS A 42 10.43 2.33 7.82
CA HIS A 42 9.94 3.48 7.07
C HIS A 42 8.89 3.09 6.01
N LEU A 43 9.11 2.01 5.25
CA LEU A 43 8.11 1.54 4.28
C LEU A 43 6.82 1.10 4.97
N ILE A 44 6.94 0.42 6.12
CA ILE A 44 5.79 0.00 6.91
C ILE A 44 5.00 1.22 7.40
N ALA A 45 5.69 2.22 7.94
CA ALA A 45 5.06 3.46 8.39
C ALA A 45 4.36 4.22 7.25
N LEU A 46 4.91 4.19 6.03
CA LEU A 46 4.25 4.76 4.86
C LEU A 46 2.95 4.02 4.50
N ILE A 47 2.98 2.68 4.52
CA ILE A 47 1.78 1.87 4.24
C ILE A 47 0.71 2.15 5.30
N ASP A 48 1.09 2.17 6.58
CA ASP A 48 0.16 2.44 7.68
C ASP A 48 -0.42 3.86 7.59
N LYS A 49 0.40 4.85 7.21
CA LYS A 49 -0.07 6.22 6.97
C LYS A 49 -1.07 6.30 5.81
N LEU A 50 -0.88 5.53 4.74
CA LEU A 50 -1.83 5.47 3.64
C LEU A 50 -3.17 4.84 4.05
N VAL A 51 -3.16 3.94 5.04
CA VAL A 51 -4.40 3.43 5.66
C VAL A 51 -5.07 4.51 6.49
N GLU A 52 -4.32 5.23 7.33
CA GLU A 52 -4.85 6.34 8.14
C GLU A 52 -5.43 7.48 7.28
N GLU A 53 -4.79 7.78 6.15
CA GLU A 53 -5.23 8.79 5.19
C GLU A 53 -6.38 8.30 4.29
N GLY A 54 -6.82 7.05 4.42
CA GLY A 54 -7.96 6.48 3.69
C GLY A 54 -7.66 6.03 2.25
N TYR A 55 -6.38 5.99 1.84
CA TYR A 55 -5.99 5.50 0.52
C TYR A 55 -6.02 3.97 0.44
N LEU A 56 -5.70 3.31 1.56
CA LEU A 56 -5.66 1.85 1.66
C LEU A 56 -6.63 1.35 2.72
N ILE A 57 -7.18 0.16 2.49
CA ILE A 57 -7.95 -0.60 3.47
C ILE A 57 -7.07 -1.74 3.95
N ARG A 58 -6.95 -1.89 5.28
CA ARG A 58 -6.24 -3.00 5.91
C ARG A 58 -7.25 -4.05 6.39
N SER A 59 -7.07 -5.29 5.93
CA SER A 59 -7.89 -6.44 6.32
C SER A 59 -7.04 -7.51 6.99
N ILE A 60 -7.62 -8.23 7.96
CA ILE A 60 -6.98 -9.39 8.59
C ILE A 60 -7.27 -10.63 7.75
N VAL A 61 -6.23 -11.37 7.41
CA VAL A 61 -6.33 -12.66 6.72
C VAL A 61 -5.76 -13.76 7.60
N THR A 62 -6.43 -14.91 7.65
CA THR A 62 -5.90 -16.11 8.30
C THR A 62 -5.25 -16.99 7.24
N PHE A 63 -3.95 -17.24 7.39
CA PHE A 63 -3.20 -18.13 6.50
C PHE A 63 -3.51 -19.60 6.81
N LYS A 64 -3.12 -20.49 5.88
CA LYS A 64 -3.36 -21.95 5.97
C LYS A 64 -2.79 -22.62 7.23
N ASN A 65 -1.82 -21.98 7.89
CA ASN A 65 -1.20 -22.44 9.12
C ASN A 65 -1.86 -21.86 10.40
N GLY A 66 -3.00 -21.17 10.26
CA GLY A 66 -3.70 -20.53 11.38
C GLY A 66 -3.10 -19.19 11.83
N VAL A 67 -1.98 -18.76 11.22
CA VAL A 67 -1.38 -17.46 11.51
C VAL A 67 -2.23 -16.36 10.89
N GLN A 68 -2.49 -15.29 11.65
CA GLN A 68 -3.15 -14.10 11.13
C GLN A 68 -2.12 -13.11 10.59
N GLY A 69 -2.46 -12.45 9.48
CA GLY A 69 -1.68 -11.38 8.87
C GLY A 69 -2.55 -10.25 8.36
N TYR A 70 -1.89 -9.23 7.83
CA TYR A 70 -2.55 -8.08 7.24
C TYR A 70 -2.35 -8.04 5.73
N GLN A 71 -3.44 -7.86 5.00
CA GLN A 71 -3.46 -7.49 3.59
C GLN A 71 -3.96 -6.05 3.44
N TYR A 72 -3.52 -5.42 2.36
CA TYR A 72 -3.77 -4.03 2.03
C TYR A 72 -4.33 -3.96 0.62
N ASP A 73 -5.50 -3.34 0.47
CA ASP A 73 -6.15 -3.08 -0.81
C ASP A 73 -6.39 -1.57 -0.96
N LEU A 74 -6.65 -1.11 -2.18
CA LEU A 74 -7.07 0.26 -2.42
C LEU A 74 -8.48 0.50 -1.86
N ALA A 75 -8.69 1.67 -1.27
CA ALA A 75 -10.03 2.09 -0.88
C ALA A 75 -10.94 2.20 -2.11
N GLU A 76 -12.21 1.80 -1.98
CA GLU A 76 -13.16 1.78 -3.11
C GLU A 76 -13.34 3.16 -3.75
N GLN A 77 -13.23 4.23 -2.97
CA GLN A 77 -13.31 5.62 -3.44
C GLN A 77 -12.19 5.97 -4.44
N LEU A 78 -11.01 5.36 -4.30
CA LEU A 78 -9.91 5.50 -5.26
C LEU A 78 -10.12 4.65 -6.51
N LYS A 79 -10.68 3.44 -6.37
CA LYS A 79 -11.00 2.58 -7.52
C LYS A 79 -11.97 3.30 -8.48
N GLN A 80 -12.99 3.97 -7.95
CA GLN A 80 -13.98 4.73 -8.74
C GLN A 80 -13.44 5.99 -9.43
N SER A 81 -12.27 6.50 -9.01
CA SER A 81 -11.64 7.69 -9.61
C SER A 81 -10.60 7.34 -10.67
N LEU A 82 -10.33 6.05 -10.89
CA LEU A 82 -9.31 5.52 -11.81
C LEU A 82 -9.91 4.80 -13.04
N ASP A 83 -11.24 4.63 -13.10
CA ASP A 83 -12.04 4.23 -14.27
C ASP A 83 -12.48 5.47 -15.07
#